data_AF-A0A9C8XEY6-F1
#
_entry.id   AF-A0A9C8XEY6-F1
#
_cell.length_a   1.000
_cell.length_b   1.000
_cell.length_c   1.000
_cell.angle_alpha   90.00
_cell.angle_beta   90.00
_cell.angle_gamma   90.00
#
_symmetry.space_group_name_H-M   'P 1'
#
loop_
_entity.id
_entity.type
_entity.pdbx_description
1 polymer ?
#
loop_
_entity_poly.entity_id
_entity_poly.type
_entity_poly.pdbx_seq_one_letter_code
_entity_poly.pdbx_strand_id
1 'polypeptide(L)'
;MIPLQKKPANHLTEAYNHIMAAMAIAFEEAEPGELTLQVALKSALKAAIDRGELSYEEASEIIETIKRDINDAAEFMMESSSEFHDWLSLDIEVIEYRVMRLFLNVAKNTRVALQALGQA
;
A
#
# COMPACT_ATOMS: atom_id res chain seq x y z
N MET A 1 8.55 -34.00 0.94
CA MET A 1 7.70 -32.89 1.44
C MET A 1 8.61 -31.94 2.18
N ILE A 2 8.81 -30.72 1.66
CA ILE A 2 9.60 -29.69 2.33
C ILE A 2 8.71 -29.10 3.42
N PRO A 3 9.15 -28.98 4.68
CA PRO A 3 8.33 -28.37 5.71
C PRO A 3 8.19 -26.87 5.40
N LEU A 4 6.95 -26.41 5.24
CA LEU A 4 6.62 -24.99 5.23
C LEU A 4 6.96 -24.44 6.62
N GLN A 5 8.16 -23.87 6.76
CA GLN A 5 8.51 -23.09 7.94
C GLN A 5 7.52 -21.92 8.01
N LYS A 6 6.55 -21.99 8.93
CA LYS A 6 5.75 -20.82 9.31
C LYS A 6 6.71 -19.80 9.89
N LYS A 7 7.04 -18.78 9.09
CA LYS A 7 7.75 -17.59 9.58
C LYS A 7 6.90 -16.96 10.69
N PRO A 8 7.53 -16.32 11.69
CA PRO A 8 6.83 -15.78 12.86
C PRO A 8 5.75 -14.76 12.45
N ALA A 9 4.76 -14.51 13.31
CA ALA A 9 3.63 -13.60 13.02
C ALA A 9 4.04 -12.20 12.53
N ASN A 10 5.24 -11.73 12.88
CA ASN A 10 5.81 -10.48 12.37
C ASN A 10 6.16 -10.50 10.88
N HIS A 11 6.31 -11.67 10.25
CA HIS A 11 6.80 -11.78 8.89
C HIS A 11 5.87 -11.13 7.86
N LEU A 12 4.57 -11.38 7.96
CA LEU A 12 3.59 -10.80 7.04
C LEU A 12 3.46 -9.28 7.25
N THR A 13 3.60 -8.82 8.50
CA THR A 13 3.63 -7.39 8.81
C THR A 13 4.88 -6.72 8.24
N GLU A 14 6.05 -7.35 8.36
CA GLU A 14 7.30 -6.88 7.76
C GLU A 14 7.21 -6.85 6.24
N ALA A 15 6.65 -7.91 5.64
CA ALA A 15 6.46 -7.98 4.20
C ALA A 15 5.46 -6.92 3.71
N TYR A 16 4.33 -6.74 4.40
CA TYR A 16 3.39 -5.67 4.12
C TYR A 16 4.07 -4.30 4.14
N ASN A 17 4.82 -4.00 5.20
CA ASN A 17 5.54 -2.72 5.34
C ASN A 17 6.56 -2.52 4.22
N HIS A 18 7.28 -3.58 3.84
CA HIS A 18 8.23 -3.53 2.73
C HIS A 18 7.52 -3.26 1.41
N ILE A 19 6.41 -3.95 1.12
CA ILE A 19 5.62 -3.73 -0.09
C ILE A 19 5.10 -2.29 -0.16
N MET A 20 4.57 -1.77 0.95
CA MET A 20 4.10 -0.39 1.03
C MET A 20 5.24 0.62 0.82
N ALA A 21 6.43 0.38 1.38
CA ALA A 21 7.59 1.22 1.17
C ALA A 21 8.09 1.17 -0.28
N ALA A 22 8.11 -0.01 -0.90
CA ALA A 22 8.50 -0.20 -2.30
C ALA A 22 7.53 0.52 -3.25
N MET A 23 6.22 0.46 -2.97
CA MET A 23 5.22 1.21 -3.72
C MET A 23 5.44 2.72 -3.55
N ALA A 24 5.68 3.21 -2.32
CA ALA A 24 5.93 4.62 -2.07
C ALA A 24 7.14 5.15 -2.87
N ILE A 25 8.25 4.42 -2.85
CA ILE A 25 9.45 4.76 -3.63
C ILE A 25 9.14 4.78 -5.13
N ALA A 26 8.45 3.76 -5.64
CA ALA A 26 8.09 3.71 -7.06
C ALA A 26 7.23 4.91 -7.49
N PHE A 27 6.33 5.40 -6.63
CA PHE A 27 5.54 6.60 -6.89
C PHE A 27 6.30 7.92 -6.71
N GLU A 28 7.36 7.94 -5.88
CA GLU A 28 8.25 9.09 -5.76
C GLU A 28 9.16 9.23 -6.99
N GLU A 29 9.54 8.10 -7.59
CA GLU A 29 10.43 8.04 -8.76
C GLU A 29 9.69 8.18 -10.11
N ALA A 30 8.42 7.76 -10.19
CA ALA A 30 7.62 7.85 -11.41
C ALA A 30 7.12 9.26 -11.69
N GLU A 31 7.05 9.66 -12.98
CA GLU A 31 6.35 10.89 -13.33
C GLU A 31 4.83 10.74 -13.11
N PRO A 32 4.10 11.85 -12.87
CA PRO A 32 2.65 11.79 -12.69
C PRO A 32 1.94 11.11 -13.87
N GLY A 33 1.21 10.05 -13.58
CA GLY A 33 0.44 9.27 -14.57
C GLY A 33 1.20 8.11 -15.23
N GLU A 34 2.50 7.95 -14.97
CA GLU A 34 3.28 6.84 -15.53
C GLU A 34 3.10 5.52 -14.76
N LEU A 35 2.76 5.61 -13.48
CA LEU A 35 2.66 4.46 -12.59
C LEU A 35 1.28 4.35 -11.97
N THR A 36 0.67 3.18 -12.14
CA THR A 36 -0.60 2.85 -11.52
C THR A 36 -0.43 2.10 -10.21
N LEU A 37 -1.43 2.20 -9.35
CA LEU A 37 -1.50 1.50 -8.07
C LEU A 37 -1.32 -0.01 -8.23
N GLN A 38 -2.01 -0.56 -9.24
CA GLN A 38 -1.98 -1.97 -9.55
C GLN A 38 -0.61 -2.42 -10.06
N VAL A 39 0.05 -1.61 -10.90
CA VAL A 39 1.38 -1.92 -11.44
C VAL A 39 2.44 -1.86 -10.34
N ALA A 40 2.40 -0.85 -9.47
CA ALA A 40 3.30 -0.72 -8.33
C ALA A 40 3.18 -1.92 -7.38
N LEU A 41 1.95 -2.30 -7.01
CA LEU A 41 1.69 -3.43 -6.11
C LEU A 41 2.17 -4.76 -6.71
N LYS A 42 1.81 -5.03 -7.97
CA LYS A 42 2.24 -6.26 -8.68
C LYS A 42 3.76 -6.35 -8.77
N SER A 43 4.43 -5.24 -9.06
CA SER A 43 5.90 -5.19 -9.20
C SER A 43 6.59 -5.42 -7.87
N ALA A 44 6.13 -4.78 -6.80
CA ALA A 44 6.68 -4.97 -5.46
C ALA A 44 6.53 -6.41 -4.97
N LEU A 45 5.35 -7.00 -5.16
CA LEU A 45 5.07 -8.39 -4.77
C LEU A 45 5.86 -9.40 -5.59
N LYS A 46 5.95 -9.20 -6.90
CA LYS A 46 6.77 -10.04 -7.76
C LYS A 46 8.23 -10.03 -7.30
N ALA A 47 8.77 -8.86 -6.99
CA ALA A 47 10.14 -8.74 -6.50
C ALA A 47 10.33 -9.46 -5.15
N ALA A 48 9.36 -9.39 -4.24
CA ALA A 48 9.41 -10.10 -2.96
C ALA A 48 9.33 -11.63 -3.13
N ILE A 49 8.50 -12.13 -4.05
CA ILE A 49 8.42 -13.56 -4.39
C ILE A 49 9.74 -14.03 -5.02
N ASP A 50 10.26 -13.27 -5.99
CA ASP A 50 11.50 -13.61 -6.71
C ASP A 50 12.71 -13.66 -5.75
N ARG A 51 12.69 -12.86 -4.67
CA ARG A 51 13.70 -12.89 -3.59
C ARG A 51 13.47 -13.98 -2.53
N GLY A 52 12.38 -14.76 -2.63
CA GLY A 52 12.00 -15.75 -1.62
C GLY A 52 11.55 -15.14 -0.29
N GLU A 53 11.23 -13.84 -0.28
CA GLU A 53 10.71 -13.15 0.90
C GLU A 53 9.26 -13.58 1.16
N LEU A 54 8.47 -13.80 0.11
CA LEU A 54 7.08 -14.23 0.16
C LEU A 54 6.84 -15.48 -0.67
N SER A 55 5.99 -16.37 -0.18
CA SER A 55 5.32 -17.36 -1.02
C SER A 55 4.18 -16.75 -1.83
N TYR A 56 3.70 -17.46 -2.85
CA TYR A 56 2.54 -17.03 -3.63
C TYR A 56 1.26 -16.87 -2.78
N GLU A 57 1.08 -17.73 -1.78
CA GLU A 57 -0.07 -17.70 -0.88
C GLU A 57 -0.01 -16.46 0.03
N GLU A 58 1.13 -16.21 0.66
CA GLU A 58 1.36 -15.01 1.49
C GLU A 58 1.25 -13.71 0.68
N ALA A 59 1.73 -13.71 -0.56
CA ALA A 59 1.56 -12.58 -1.47
C ALA A 59 0.09 -12.32 -1.80
N SER A 60 -0.72 -13.37 -1.98
CA SER A 60 -2.17 -13.23 -2.20
C SER A 60 -2.87 -12.61 -0.98
N GLU A 61 -2.49 -13.02 0.23
CA GLU A 61 -3.04 -12.44 1.47
C GLU A 61 -2.68 -10.95 1.62
N ILE A 62 -1.44 -10.59 1.27
CA ILE A 62 -0.98 -9.19 1.28
C ILE A 62 -1.74 -8.35 0.26
N ILE A 63 -1.99 -8.87 -0.96
CA ILE A 63 -2.78 -8.16 -1.99
C ILE A 63 -4.17 -7.81 -1.45
N GLU A 64 -4.88 -8.78 -0.88
CA GLU A 64 -6.25 -8.57 -0.43
C GLU A 64 -6.30 -7.62 0.78
N THR A 65 -5.28 -7.66 1.64
CA THR A 65 -5.14 -6.70 2.73
C THR A 65 -4.93 -5.28 2.22
N ILE A 66 -3.96 -5.06 1.33
CA ILE A 66 -3.67 -3.74 0.77
C ILE A 66 -4.87 -3.17 -0.01
N LYS A 67 -5.58 -4.00 -0.78
CA LYS A 67 -6.79 -3.56 -1.51
C LYS A 67 -7.88 -3.05 -0.56
N ARG A 68 -8.11 -3.79 0.52
CA ARG A 68 -9.08 -3.39 1.56
C ARG A 68 -8.66 -2.07 2.20
N ASP A 69 -7.39 -1.93 2.60
CA ASP A 69 -6.92 -0.68 3.22
C ASP A 69 -7.08 0.53 2.28
N ILE A 70 -6.82 0.35 0.98
CA ILE A 70 -7.03 1.39 -0.04
C ILE A 70 -8.52 1.75 -0.16
N ASN A 71 -9.41 0.75 -0.16
CA ASN A 71 -10.85 0.98 -0.21
C ASN A 71 -11.34 1.69 1.06
N ASP A 72 -10.93 1.25 2.24
CA ASP A 72 -11.30 1.84 3.53
C ASP A 72 -10.83 3.31 3.60
N ALA A 73 -9.62 3.60 3.10
CA ALA A 73 -9.13 4.98 3.02
C ALA A 73 -9.92 5.82 2.00
N ALA A 74 -10.30 5.25 0.86
CA ALA A 74 -11.14 5.94 -0.12
C ALA A 74 -12.53 6.26 0.46
N GLU A 75 -13.17 5.29 1.12
CA GLU A 75 -14.45 5.47 1.80
C GLU A 75 -14.37 6.54 2.90
N PHE A 76 -13.37 6.48 3.77
CA PHE A 76 -13.14 7.49 4.80
C PHE A 76 -12.93 8.90 4.22
N MET A 77 -12.21 9.01 3.09
CA MET A 77 -12.00 10.29 2.39
C MET A 77 -13.28 10.82 1.74
N MET A 78 -14.15 9.93 1.23
CA MET A 78 -15.46 10.28 0.68
C MET A 78 -16.44 10.74 1.76
N GLU A 79 -16.44 10.10 2.93
CA GLU A 79 -17.30 10.47 4.05
C GLU A 79 -16.89 11.79 4.74
N SER A 80 -15.62 12.18 4.63
CA SER A 80 -15.05 13.33 5.35
C SER A 80 -14.98 14.65 4.55
N SER A 81 -15.37 14.71 3.27
CA SER A 81 -15.23 15.95 2.47
C SER A 81 -16.38 16.27 1.49
N SER A 82 -16.88 17.52 1.51
CA SER A 82 -17.75 18.09 0.46
C SER A 82 -16.99 18.56 -0.78
N GLU A 83 -15.65 18.62 -0.70
CA GLU A 83 -14.73 19.05 -1.76
C GLU A 83 -14.34 17.92 -2.73
N PHE A 84 -14.84 16.69 -2.50
CA PHE A 84 -14.52 15.51 -3.32
C PHE A 84 -15.12 15.56 -4.74
N HIS A 85 -16.21 16.30 -4.93
CA HIS A 85 -16.85 16.53 -6.23
C HIS A 85 -15.89 17.20 -7.24
N ASP A 86 -15.07 18.14 -6.77
CA ASP A 86 -14.15 18.90 -7.64
C ASP A 86 -12.93 18.09 -8.05
N TRP A 87 -12.69 16.95 -7.40
CA TRP A 87 -11.59 16.05 -7.73
C TRP A 87 -12.02 14.87 -8.62
N LEU A 88 -13.27 14.39 -8.50
CA LEU A 88 -13.87 13.39 -9.39
C LEU A 88 -14.20 13.91 -10.81
N SER A 89 -14.19 15.24 -11.01
CA SER A 89 -14.46 15.87 -12.30
C SER A 89 -13.26 15.88 -13.26
N LEU A 90 -12.12 15.30 -12.86
CA LEU A 90 -10.97 15.06 -13.72
C LEU A 90 -10.79 13.56 -13.94
N ASP A 91 -10.76 13.18 -15.21
CA ASP A 91 -10.81 11.83 -15.75
C ASP A 91 -10.07 10.75 -14.94
N ILE A 92 -10.71 9.58 -14.88
CA ILE A 92 -10.30 8.36 -14.17
C ILE A 92 -8.87 7.87 -14.47
N GLU A 93 -8.20 8.40 -15.49
CA GLU A 93 -6.81 8.06 -15.85
C GLU A 93 -5.74 8.91 -15.14
N VAL A 94 -6.08 10.04 -14.48
CA VAL A 94 -5.08 10.96 -13.85
C VAL A 94 -5.14 10.95 -12.31
N ILE A 95 -6.08 10.20 -11.76
CA ILE A 95 -6.47 10.23 -10.34
C ILE A 95 -5.43 9.56 -9.41
N GLU A 96 -4.68 8.59 -9.91
CA GLU A 96 -3.90 7.66 -9.07
C GLU A 96 -2.78 8.34 -8.26
N TYR A 97 -2.11 9.35 -8.82
CA TYR A 97 -1.01 10.04 -8.15
C TYR A 97 -1.46 10.86 -6.92
N ARG A 98 -2.62 11.53 -7.01
CA ARG A 98 -3.12 12.38 -5.92
C ARG A 98 -3.74 11.57 -4.79
N VAL A 99 -4.40 10.44 -5.10
CA VAL A 99 -4.83 9.45 -4.09
C VAL A 99 -3.64 8.89 -3.33
N MET A 100 -2.60 8.47 -4.06
CA MET A 100 -1.42 7.85 -3.46
C MET A 100 -0.74 8.78 -2.45
N ARG A 101 -0.58 10.06 -2.80
CA ARG A 101 0.00 11.07 -1.89
C ARG A 101 -0.81 11.25 -0.61
N LEU A 102 -2.13 11.16 -0.68
CA LEU A 102 -3.00 11.25 0.50
C LEU A 102 -2.91 9.97 1.33
N PHE A 103 -2.93 8.80 0.70
CA PHE A 103 -2.78 7.50 1.36
C PHE A 103 -1.44 7.35 2.09
N LEU A 104 -0.32 7.66 1.43
CA LEU A 104 1.03 7.59 2.02
C LEU A 104 1.22 8.59 3.16
N ASN A 105 0.56 9.75 3.09
CA ASN A 105 0.61 10.73 4.18
C ASN A 105 -0.13 10.20 5.42
N VAL A 106 -1.30 9.60 5.25
CA VAL A 106 -2.03 8.96 6.36
C VAL A 106 -1.22 7.80 6.96
N ALA A 107 -0.68 6.89 6.13
CA ALA A 107 0.16 5.79 6.61
C ALA A 107 1.40 6.29 7.38
N LYS A 108 2.04 7.38 6.91
CA LYS A 108 3.16 8.03 7.60
C LYS A 108 2.75 8.57 8.97
N ASN A 109 1.60 9.24 9.06
CA ASN A 109 1.09 9.78 10.33
C ASN A 109 0.71 8.66 11.31
N THR A 110 0.13 7.56 10.85
CA THR A 110 -0.17 6.39 11.68
C THR A 110 1.10 5.75 12.22
N ARG A 111 2.15 5.62 11.39
CA ARG A 111 3.45 5.10 11.85
C ARG A 111 4.07 5.98 12.93
N VAL A 112 4.01 7.31 12.78
CA VAL A 112 4.51 8.27 13.78
C VAL A 112 3.70 8.18 15.07
N ALA A 113 2.38 8.10 14.99
CA ALA A 113 1.50 7.98 16.16
C ALA A 113 1.75 6.68 16.94
N LEU A 114 1.91 5.54 16.25
CA LEU A 114 2.22 4.26 16.90
C LEU A 114 3.62 4.23 17.54
N GLN A 115 4.62 4.86 16.90
CA GLN A 115 5.96 5.00 17.49
C GLN A 115 5.93 5.86 18.76
N ALA A 116 5.13 6.92 18.80
CA ALA A 116 4.98 7.77 19.99
C ALA A 116 4.30 7.04 21.16
N LEU A 117 3.36 6.13 20.88
CA LEU A 117 2.67 5.33 21.90
C LEU A 117 3.52 4.20 22.48
N GLY A 118 4.48 3.67 21.72
CA GLY A 118 5.41 2.63 22.21
C GLY A 118 6.57 3.12 23.07
N GLN A 119 6.66 4.44 23.32
CA GLN A 119 7.71 5.08 24.15
C GLN A 119 7.17 5.67 25.46
N ALA A 120 5.92 5.38 25.82
CA ALA A 120 5.28 5.73 27.10
C ALA A 120 5.17 4.50 28.01
#